data_AF-A0A1H6BRP5-F1
#
_entry.id   AF-A0A1H6BRP5-F1
#
_cell.length_a   1.000
_cell.length_b   1.000
_cell.length_c   1.000
_cell.angle_alpha   90.00
_cell.angle_beta   90.00
_cell.angle_gamma   90.00
#
_symmetry.space_group_name_H-M   'P 1'
#
loop_
_entity.id
_entity.type
_entity.pdbx_description
1 polymer ?
#
loop_
_entity_poly.entity_id
_entity_poly.type
_entity_poly.pdbx_seq_one_letter_code
_entity_poly.pdbx_strand_id
1 'polypeptide(L)'
;MIHVAAEVARKRKERGVRLNYPEAVAILTAHVLEGARDGRTVAELMVPPDKTVLCREDLMEGVAEMISDVQIEATFPDGTKLVTIRTPLAEEGEQPSDHPGKIDHPRDAELVPFNVGRDVTIVSVSNDDDRPIQVGSHYHFFEVNPGLKFERADAYGKRLNIPAGSSVRFEPGCPLEVELVPIEGRRVVAGLRGEVGGRLDA
;
A
#
# COMPACT_ATOMS: atom_id res chain seq x y z
N MET A 1 16.35 -18.30 18.50
CA MET A 1 16.85 -16.95 18.87
C MET A 1 15.70 -15.98 19.16
N ILE A 2 14.73 -15.81 18.25
CA ILE A 2 13.60 -14.89 18.47
C ILE A 2 12.72 -15.21 19.69
N HIS A 3 12.44 -16.49 19.97
CA HIS A 3 11.68 -16.90 21.16
C HIS A 3 12.40 -16.48 22.46
N VAL A 4 13.73 -16.61 22.52
CA VAL A 4 14.53 -16.17 23.68
C VAL A 4 14.48 -14.64 23.84
N ALA A 5 14.52 -13.88 22.74
CA ALA A 5 14.34 -12.43 22.79
C ALA A 5 12.96 -12.05 23.36
N ALA A 6 11.91 -12.76 22.95
CA ALA A 6 10.55 -12.57 23.47
C ALA A 6 10.45 -12.93 24.96
N GLU A 7 11.10 -14.00 25.42
CA GLU A 7 11.16 -14.32 26.85
C GLU A 7 11.86 -13.24 27.67
N VAL A 8 12.97 -12.69 27.18
CA VAL A 8 13.67 -11.57 27.83
C VAL A 8 12.76 -10.34 27.89
N ALA A 9 12.03 -10.04 26.82
CA ALA A 9 11.05 -8.96 26.76
C ALA A 9 9.89 -9.16 27.74
N ARG A 10 9.29 -10.36 27.81
CA ARG A 10 8.23 -10.69 28.78
C ARG A 10 8.70 -10.50 30.23
N LYS A 11 9.89 -11.00 30.57
CA LYS A 11 10.51 -10.80 31.89
C LYS A 11 10.79 -9.33 32.20
N ARG A 12 11.03 -8.48 31.19
CA ARG A 12 11.16 -7.02 31.36
C ARG A 12 9.80 -6.39 31.66
N LYS A 13 8.77 -6.73 30.89
CA LYS A 13 7.39 -6.31 31.10
C LYS A 13 6.86 -6.68 32.49
N GLU A 14 7.11 -7.91 32.95
CA GLU A 14 6.71 -8.38 34.30
C GLU A 14 7.33 -7.55 35.44
N ARG A 15 8.52 -6.97 35.22
CA ARG A 15 9.14 -6.04 36.18
C ARG A 15 8.62 -4.61 36.08
N GLY A 16 7.62 -4.37 35.23
CA GLY A 16 7.06 -3.04 34.97
C GLY A 16 7.90 -2.18 34.02
N VAL A 17 8.86 -2.76 33.30
CA VAL A 17 9.65 -2.01 32.31
C VAL A 17 8.84 -1.88 31.03
N ARG A 18 8.63 -0.64 30.58
CA ARG A 18 8.04 -0.33 29.27
C ARG A 18 8.95 -0.83 28.15
N LEU A 19 8.36 -1.52 27.18
CA LEU A 19 9.08 -2.20 26.12
C LEU A 19 9.49 -1.26 25.00
N ASN A 20 10.68 -1.46 24.47
CA ASN A 20 11.14 -0.80 23.24
C ASN A 20 10.66 -1.54 21.97
N TYR A 21 10.97 -0.98 20.81
CA TYR A 21 10.60 -1.53 19.50
C TYR A 21 11.00 -3.02 19.30
N PRO A 22 12.28 -3.43 19.44
CA PRO A 22 12.65 -4.82 19.19
C PRO A 22 12.03 -5.80 20.20
N GLU A 23 11.76 -5.38 21.43
CA GLU A 23 11.07 -6.20 22.42
C GLU A 23 9.60 -6.44 22.06
N ALA A 24 8.90 -5.39 21.65
CA ALA A 24 7.51 -5.48 21.19
C ALA A 24 7.40 -6.41 19.97
N VAL A 25 8.26 -6.22 18.97
CA VAL A 25 8.34 -7.08 17.77
C VAL A 25 8.63 -8.54 18.15
N ALA A 26 9.54 -8.78 19.10
CA ALA A 26 9.86 -10.14 19.55
C ALA A 26 8.65 -10.82 20.21
N ILE A 27 7.89 -10.12 21.07
CA ILE A 27 6.68 -10.67 21.71
C ILE A 27 5.61 -10.99 20.68
N LEU A 28 5.33 -10.07 19.75
CA LEU A 28 4.37 -10.28 18.65
C LEU A 28 4.78 -11.48 17.80
N THR A 29 6.08 -11.59 17.49
CA THR A 29 6.62 -12.71 16.72
C THR A 29 6.43 -14.03 17.45
N ALA A 30 6.77 -14.10 18.73
CA ALA A 30 6.57 -15.30 19.53
C ALA A 30 5.08 -15.66 19.66
N HIS A 31 4.18 -14.69 19.77
CA HIS A 31 2.74 -14.97 19.78
C HIS A 31 2.30 -15.72 18.52
N VAL A 32 2.76 -15.30 17.34
CA VAL A 32 2.44 -15.97 16.07
C VAL A 32 3.07 -17.35 15.99
N LEU A 33 4.34 -17.49 16.37
CA LEU A 33 5.04 -18.78 16.30
C LEU A 33 4.40 -19.84 17.21
N GLU A 34 4.08 -19.47 18.47
CA GLU A 34 3.43 -20.41 19.39
C GLU A 34 1.99 -20.69 18.95
N GLY A 35 1.24 -19.68 18.49
CA GLY A 35 -0.11 -19.89 17.98
C GLY A 35 -0.17 -20.82 16.77
N ALA A 36 0.79 -20.70 15.84
CA ALA A 36 0.92 -21.62 14.71
C ALA A 36 1.26 -23.04 15.19
N ARG A 37 2.11 -23.17 16.20
CA ARG A 37 2.47 -24.46 16.80
C ARG A 37 1.28 -25.14 17.48
N ASP A 38 0.41 -24.35 18.10
CA ASP A 38 -0.83 -24.77 18.76
C ASP A 38 -1.96 -25.11 17.77
N GLY A 39 -1.74 -24.89 16.47
CA GLY A 39 -2.70 -25.23 15.41
C GLY A 39 -3.75 -24.15 15.13
N ARG A 40 -3.55 -22.92 15.61
CA ARG A 40 -4.36 -21.76 15.19
C ARG A 40 -4.17 -21.50 13.70
N THR A 41 -5.16 -20.93 13.05
CA THR A 41 -5.09 -20.58 11.62
C THR A 41 -4.34 -19.28 11.38
N VAL A 42 -3.87 -19.07 10.14
CA VAL A 42 -3.28 -17.78 9.73
C VAL A 42 -4.24 -16.63 10.01
N ALA A 43 -5.53 -16.78 9.70
CA ALA A 43 -6.53 -15.73 9.89
C ALA A 43 -6.70 -15.36 11.37
N GLU A 44 -6.72 -16.35 12.27
CA GLU A 44 -6.78 -16.12 13.73
C GLU A 44 -5.54 -15.43 14.29
N LEU A 45 -4.39 -15.52 13.62
CA LEU A 45 -3.13 -14.91 14.05
C LEU A 45 -2.88 -13.54 13.40
N MET A 46 -3.52 -13.24 12.27
CA MET A 46 -3.48 -11.90 11.64
C MET A 46 -4.21 -10.85 12.47
N VAL A 47 -5.24 -11.26 13.21
CA VAL A 47 -5.97 -10.41 14.15
C VAL A 47 -5.72 -10.97 15.55
N PRO A 48 -4.71 -10.48 16.29
CA PRO A 48 -4.52 -10.92 17.65
C PRO A 48 -5.82 -10.67 18.44
N PRO A 49 -6.24 -11.61 19.31
CA PRO A 49 -7.46 -11.48 20.10
C PRO A 49 -7.28 -10.32 21.09
N ASP A 50 -7.64 -9.11 20.68
CA ASP A 50 -7.64 -7.86 21.45
C ASP A 50 -6.30 -7.49 22.10
N LYS A 51 -6.34 -6.54 23.05
CA LYS A 51 -5.22 -5.98 23.87
C LYS A 51 -4.43 -7.02 24.69
N THR A 52 -4.63 -8.33 24.46
CA THR A 52 -4.04 -9.42 25.26
C THR A 52 -2.56 -9.65 24.97
N VAL A 53 -2.08 -9.32 23.78
CA VAL A 53 -0.67 -9.53 23.41
C VAL A 53 0.19 -8.36 23.87
N LEU A 54 -0.15 -7.14 23.42
CA LEU A 54 0.47 -5.88 23.84
C LEU A 54 -0.56 -4.75 23.77
N CYS A 55 -0.46 -3.80 24.69
CA CYS A 55 -1.17 -2.53 24.64
C CYS A 55 -0.18 -1.35 24.69
N ARG A 56 -0.65 -0.13 24.42
CA ARG A 56 0.20 1.08 24.39
C ARG A 56 0.91 1.34 25.71
N GLU A 57 0.27 1.00 26.83
CA GLU A 57 0.80 1.17 28.18
C GLU A 57 2.02 0.27 28.45
N ASP A 58 2.15 -0.84 27.72
CA ASP A 58 3.28 -1.74 27.82
C ASP A 58 4.54 -1.18 27.14
N LEU A 59 4.42 -0.11 26.35
CA LEU A 59 5.46 0.34 25.42
C LEU A 59 6.08 1.67 25.86
N MET A 60 7.32 1.90 25.46
CA MET A 60 7.93 3.22 25.49
C MET A 60 7.18 4.16 24.54
N GLU A 61 7.21 5.46 24.84
CA GLU A 61 6.60 6.50 24.00
C GLU A 61 7.14 6.43 22.56
N GLY A 62 6.26 6.62 21.57
CA GLY A 62 6.60 6.58 20.14
C GLY A 62 6.76 5.18 19.54
N VAL A 63 6.86 4.12 20.35
CA VAL A 63 7.06 2.74 19.83
C VAL A 63 5.82 2.23 19.12
N ALA A 64 4.62 2.62 19.56
CA ALA A 64 3.38 2.19 18.93
C ALA A 64 3.26 2.72 17.49
N GLU A 65 3.70 3.95 17.27
CA GLU A 65 3.69 4.64 15.97
C GLU A 65 4.73 4.07 15.01
N MET A 66 5.78 3.44 15.53
CA MET A 66 6.82 2.79 14.72
C MET A 66 6.41 1.41 14.19
N ILE A 67 5.41 0.76 14.77
CA ILE A 67 5.01 -0.62 14.42
C ILE A 67 3.72 -0.59 13.62
N SER A 68 3.83 -0.30 12.32
CA SER A 68 2.68 -0.33 11.40
C SER A 68 2.27 -1.77 11.08
N ASP A 69 3.24 -2.62 10.75
CA ASP A 69 3.02 -4.02 10.40
C ASP A 69 4.13 -4.88 10.98
N VAL A 70 3.81 -6.12 11.37
CA VAL A 70 4.80 -7.16 11.64
C VAL A 70 4.50 -8.37 10.79
N GLN A 71 5.50 -8.79 10.02
CA GLN A 71 5.42 -9.93 9.11
C GLN A 71 6.27 -11.08 9.65
N ILE A 72 5.65 -12.25 9.84
CA ILE A 72 6.26 -13.41 10.48
C ILE A 72 5.97 -14.66 9.66
N GLU A 73 7.01 -15.38 9.28
CA GLU A 73 6.86 -16.73 8.75
C GLU A 73 6.80 -17.74 9.89
N ALA A 74 5.75 -18.57 9.89
CA ALA A 74 5.56 -19.63 10.88
C ALA A 74 5.18 -20.95 10.19
N THR A 75 5.57 -22.08 10.80
CA THR A 75 5.26 -23.42 10.29
C THR A 75 3.97 -23.93 10.93
N PHE A 76 2.93 -24.07 10.12
CA PHE A 76 1.63 -24.63 10.49
C PHE A 76 1.58 -26.12 10.13
N PRO A 77 0.54 -26.87 10.56
CA PRO A 77 0.34 -28.26 10.14
C PRO A 77 0.29 -28.46 8.62
N ASP A 78 -0.11 -27.44 7.86
CA ASP A 78 -0.17 -27.40 6.40
C ASP A 78 1.06 -26.72 5.75
N GLY A 79 2.15 -26.57 6.50
CA GLY A 79 3.43 -26.00 6.04
C GLY A 79 3.63 -24.53 6.40
N THR A 80 4.74 -23.95 5.93
CA THR A 80 5.13 -22.58 6.26
C THR A 80 4.25 -21.54 5.57
N LYS A 81 3.79 -20.54 6.31
CA LYS A 81 2.96 -19.42 5.82
C LYS A 81 3.45 -18.10 6.39
N LEU A 82 3.26 -17.03 5.63
CA LEU A 82 3.46 -15.66 6.10
C LEU A 82 2.20 -15.17 6.83
N VAL A 83 2.36 -14.76 8.08
CA VAL A 83 1.35 -14.07 8.87
C VAL A 83 1.72 -12.59 8.91
N THR A 84 0.78 -11.72 8.58
CA THR A 84 0.95 -10.27 8.71
C THR A 84 -0.03 -9.75 9.75
N ILE A 85 0.49 -9.23 10.85
CA ILE A 85 -0.31 -8.46 11.81
C ILE A 85 -0.23 -7.01 11.39
N ARG A 86 -1.38 -6.46 10.96
CA ARG A 86 -1.51 -5.04 10.61
C ARG A 86 -1.97 -4.23 11.81
N THR A 87 -1.35 -3.08 12.02
CA THR A 87 -1.63 -2.17 13.15
C THR A 87 -1.81 -2.93 14.46
N PRO A 88 -0.77 -3.65 14.93
CA PRO A 88 -0.86 -4.59 16.06
C PRO A 88 -1.29 -3.97 17.39
N LEU A 89 -1.36 -2.63 17.47
CA LEU A 89 -1.66 -1.87 18.67
C LEU A 89 -2.86 -0.98 18.35
N ALA A 90 -3.95 -1.15 19.10
CA ALA A 90 -5.20 -0.44 18.87
C ALA A 90 -5.02 1.10 18.83
N GLU A 91 -5.76 1.77 17.95
CA GLU A 91 -5.82 3.23 17.80
C GLU A 91 -6.61 3.94 18.92
N GLU A 92 -6.86 3.28 20.06
CA GLU A 92 -7.56 3.93 21.16
C GLU A 92 -6.61 4.90 21.89
N GLY A 93 -6.79 6.21 21.63
CA GLY A 93 -6.10 7.29 22.33
C GLY A 93 -5.81 8.50 21.44
N GLU A 94 -5.48 9.61 22.08
CA GLU A 94 -4.92 10.78 21.39
C GLU A 94 -3.55 10.37 20.81
N GLN A 95 -3.38 10.44 19.48
CA GLN A 95 -2.08 10.15 18.89
C GLN A 95 -1.05 11.13 19.48
N PRO A 96 0.14 10.65 19.92
CA PRO A 96 1.14 11.52 20.50
C PRO A 96 1.43 12.69 19.57
N SER A 97 1.46 13.90 20.13
CA SER A 97 1.75 15.11 19.35
C SER A 97 3.15 15.11 18.74
N ASP A 98 4.04 14.25 19.22
CA ASP A 98 5.41 14.08 18.75
C ASP A 98 5.78 12.58 18.79
N HIS A 99 6.28 12.03 17.69
CA HIS A 99 6.68 10.62 17.58
C HIS A 99 7.75 10.43 16.50
N PRO A 100 8.54 9.34 16.55
CA PRO A 100 9.56 9.06 15.54
C PRO A 100 8.99 9.05 14.12
N GLY A 101 9.66 9.75 13.21
CA GLY A 101 9.25 9.82 11.80
C GLY A 101 7.99 10.65 11.54
N LYS A 102 7.49 11.41 12.52
CA LYS A 102 6.35 12.29 12.34
C LYS A 102 6.54 13.27 11.18
N ILE A 103 5.51 13.37 10.35
CA ILE A 103 5.43 14.32 9.24
C ILE A 103 4.39 15.38 9.62
N ASP A 104 4.85 16.60 9.84
CA ASP A 104 3.96 17.74 10.09
C ASP A 104 3.53 18.36 8.76
N HIS A 105 2.23 18.36 8.51
CA HIS A 105 1.62 19.12 7.43
C HIS A 105 1.07 20.44 8.00
N PRO A 106 1.15 21.57 7.27
CA PRO A 106 0.46 22.79 7.66
C PRO A 106 -1.04 22.52 7.85
N ARG A 107 -1.64 23.02 8.93
CA ARG A 107 -3.07 22.78 9.25
C ARG A 107 -4.01 23.28 8.15
N ASP A 108 -3.57 24.30 7.42
CA ASP A 108 -4.31 24.94 6.32
C ASP A 108 -3.70 24.59 4.95
N ALA A 109 -3.00 23.44 4.83
CA ALA A 109 -2.43 23.03 3.56
C ALA A 109 -3.55 22.68 2.55
N GLU A 110 -3.52 23.35 1.40
CA GLU A 110 -4.36 22.98 0.25
C GLU A 110 -3.83 21.70 -0.41
N LEU A 111 -4.69 21.05 -1.20
CA LEU A 111 -4.29 19.90 -2.01
C LEU A 111 -3.18 20.31 -2.99
N VAL A 112 -2.14 19.49 -3.10
CA VAL A 112 -1.05 19.74 -4.05
C VAL A 112 -1.58 19.52 -5.47
N PRO A 113 -1.67 20.58 -6.30
CA PRO A 113 -2.18 20.43 -7.64
C PRO A 113 -1.12 19.77 -8.53
N PHE A 114 -1.55 18.92 -9.45
CA PHE A 114 -0.68 18.25 -10.42
C PHE A 114 -1.15 18.55 -11.84
N ASN A 115 -0.23 18.49 -12.82
CA ASN A 115 -0.52 18.79 -14.23
C ASN A 115 -1.28 20.13 -14.42
N VAL A 116 -0.91 21.17 -13.66
CA VAL A 116 -1.56 22.49 -13.74
C VAL A 116 -1.33 23.11 -15.12
N GLY A 117 -2.39 23.68 -15.69
CA GLY A 117 -2.35 24.38 -16.97
C GLY A 117 -2.17 23.46 -18.18
N ARG A 118 -2.43 22.16 -18.04
CA ARG A 118 -2.38 21.21 -19.16
C ARG A 118 -3.73 21.14 -19.88
N ASP A 119 -3.66 20.91 -21.19
CA ASP A 119 -4.85 20.69 -22.01
C ASP A 119 -5.47 19.33 -21.70
N VAL A 120 -6.53 19.33 -20.90
CA VAL A 120 -7.25 18.12 -20.50
C VAL A 120 -8.19 17.67 -21.61
N THR A 121 -8.13 16.39 -21.95
CA THR A 121 -9.09 15.72 -22.84
C THR A 121 -9.86 14.68 -22.05
N ILE A 122 -11.19 14.78 -22.03
CA ILE A 122 -12.06 13.80 -21.38
C ILE A 122 -12.40 12.71 -22.41
N VAL A 123 -12.21 11.45 -22.02
CA VAL A 123 -12.49 10.29 -22.86
C VAL A 123 -13.35 9.30 -22.07
N SER A 124 -14.46 8.86 -22.65
CA SER A 124 -15.28 7.76 -22.12
C SER A 124 -14.71 6.43 -22.58
N VAL A 125 -14.39 5.54 -21.65
CA VAL A 125 -13.69 4.27 -21.89
C VAL A 125 -14.52 3.11 -21.34
N SER A 126 -14.85 2.13 -22.17
CA SER A 126 -15.45 0.86 -21.73
C SER A 126 -14.42 -0.28 -21.76
N ASN A 127 -14.55 -1.23 -20.84
CA ASN A 127 -13.82 -2.49 -20.91
C ASN A 127 -14.75 -3.60 -21.38
N ASP A 128 -14.53 -4.07 -22.61
CA ASP A 128 -15.35 -5.12 -23.22
C ASP A 128 -14.77 -6.53 -22.99
N ASP A 129 -13.60 -6.64 -22.35
CA ASP A 129 -13.00 -7.92 -21.98
C ASP A 129 -13.62 -8.50 -20.71
N ASP A 130 -13.37 -9.79 -20.47
CA ASP A 130 -13.82 -10.54 -19.29
C ASP A 130 -12.95 -10.36 -18.04
N ARG A 131 -11.89 -9.54 -18.14
CA ARG A 131 -10.90 -9.33 -17.09
C ARG A 131 -10.68 -7.84 -16.83
N PRO A 132 -10.43 -7.47 -15.57
CA PRO A 132 -10.12 -6.08 -15.23
C PRO A 132 -8.80 -5.64 -15.85
N ILE A 133 -8.76 -4.39 -16.30
CA ILE A 133 -7.57 -3.75 -16.89
C ILE A 133 -7.18 -2.56 -16.03
N GLN A 134 -5.90 -2.42 -15.72
CA GLN A 134 -5.37 -1.30 -14.93
C GLN A 134 -4.29 -0.57 -15.71
N VAL A 135 -4.45 0.75 -15.84
CA VAL A 135 -3.56 1.61 -16.64
C VAL A 135 -2.89 2.63 -15.73
N GLY A 136 -1.55 2.67 -15.77
CA GLY A 136 -0.74 3.58 -14.96
C GLY A 136 -0.70 5.01 -15.49
N SER A 137 -0.41 5.95 -14.59
CA SER A 137 -0.35 7.41 -14.82
C SER A 137 0.51 7.87 -16.01
N HIS A 138 1.55 7.12 -16.37
CA HIS A 138 2.53 7.49 -17.41
C HIS A 138 2.53 6.57 -18.63
N TYR A 139 1.54 5.68 -18.73
CA TYR A 139 1.37 4.84 -19.91
C TYR A 139 0.81 5.69 -21.06
N HIS A 140 1.31 5.48 -22.29
CA HIS A 140 0.76 6.15 -23.47
C HIS A 140 -0.65 5.62 -23.72
N PHE A 141 -1.67 6.44 -23.44
CA PHE A 141 -3.05 5.95 -23.33
C PHE A 141 -3.58 5.39 -24.66
N PHE A 142 -3.06 5.88 -25.78
CA PHE A 142 -3.29 5.32 -27.12
C PHE A 142 -2.99 3.81 -27.21
N GLU A 143 -1.95 3.34 -26.53
CA GLU A 143 -1.44 1.96 -26.61
C GLU A 143 -1.96 1.07 -25.47
N VAL A 144 -3.00 1.47 -24.72
CA VAL A 144 -3.54 0.60 -23.66
C VAL A 144 -4.16 -0.66 -24.27
N ASN A 145 -4.44 -1.67 -23.44
CA ASN A 145 -5.03 -2.93 -23.89
C ASN A 145 -6.19 -2.71 -24.90
N PRO A 146 -6.18 -3.36 -26.08
CA PRO A 146 -7.24 -3.28 -27.09
C PRO A 146 -8.65 -3.68 -26.61
N GLY A 147 -8.75 -4.38 -25.47
CA GLY A 147 -10.02 -4.64 -24.77
C GLY A 147 -10.73 -3.37 -24.29
N LEU A 148 -9.98 -2.29 -24.06
CA LEU A 148 -10.55 -0.98 -23.76
C LEU A 148 -11.04 -0.28 -25.04
N LYS A 149 -12.32 0.07 -25.09
CA LYS A 149 -12.95 0.77 -26.22
C LYS A 149 -13.14 2.24 -25.90
N PHE A 150 -12.66 3.07 -26.83
CA PHE A 150 -12.73 4.51 -26.84
C PHE A 150 -12.16 5.01 -28.18
N GLU A 151 -12.32 6.30 -28.48
CA GLU A 151 -11.70 6.92 -29.65
C GLU A 151 -10.19 7.06 -29.46
N ARG A 152 -9.42 6.14 -30.06
CA ARG A 152 -7.96 6.06 -29.88
C ARG A 152 -7.27 7.35 -30.33
N ALA A 153 -7.75 7.98 -31.41
CA ALA A 153 -7.19 9.23 -31.91
C ALA A 153 -7.14 10.33 -30.84
N ASP A 154 -8.16 10.40 -29.97
CA ASP A 154 -8.23 11.39 -28.89
C ASP A 154 -7.19 11.15 -27.78
N ALA A 155 -6.64 9.95 -27.69
CA ALA A 155 -5.63 9.56 -26.72
C ALA A 155 -4.18 9.59 -27.24
N TYR A 156 -3.99 9.87 -28.53
CA TYR A 156 -2.65 9.89 -29.13
C TYR A 156 -1.77 10.96 -28.50
N GLY A 157 -0.58 10.55 -28.06
CA GLY A 157 0.39 11.38 -27.36
C GLY A 157 -0.03 11.85 -25.98
N LYS A 158 -1.01 11.19 -25.34
CA LYS A 158 -1.54 11.54 -24.01
C LYS A 158 -1.40 10.41 -22.99
N ARG A 159 -1.50 10.76 -21.72
CA ARG A 159 -1.46 9.87 -20.55
C ARG A 159 -2.53 10.30 -19.54
N LEU A 160 -2.87 9.43 -18.57
CA LEU A 160 -3.86 9.74 -17.55
C LEU A 160 -3.47 10.97 -16.71
N ASN A 161 -4.45 11.86 -16.48
CA ASN A 161 -4.34 13.02 -15.61
C ASN A 161 -4.56 12.62 -14.14
N ILE A 162 -3.65 11.82 -13.60
CA ILE A 162 -3.71 11.32 -12.22
C ILE A 162 -2.34 11.48 -11.54
N PRO A 163 -2.26 11.37 -10.20
CA PRO A 163 -0.98 11.44 -9.49
C PRO A 163 0.05 10.45 -10.02
N ALA A 164 1.31 10.88 -10.10
CA ALA A 164 2.40 10.03 -10.58
C ALA A 164 2.51 8.74 -9.73
N GLY A 165 2.71 7.60 -10.38
CA GLY A 165 2.77 6.28 -9.74
C GLY A 165 1.41 5.62 -9.47
N SER A 166 0.29 6.36 -9.61
CA SER A 166 -1.06 5.79 -9.50
C SER A 166 -1.56 5.20 -10.82
N SER A 167 -2.78 4.65 -10.80
CA SER A 167 -3.42 3.99 -11.94
C SER A 167 -4.95 4.04 -11.85
N VAL A 168 -5.62 3.95 -13.00
CA VAL A 168 -7.07 3.75 -13.10
C VAL A 168 -7.38 2.30 -13.45
N ARG A 169 -8.39 1.74 -12.80
CA ARG A 169 -8.87 0.37 -13.00
C ARG A 169 -10.20 0.38 -13.73
N PHE A 170 -10.31 -0.41 -14.79
CA PHE A 170 -11.48 -0.55 -15.64
C PHE A 170 -12.05 -1.97 -15.46
N GLU A 171 -13.20 -2.08 -14.79
CA GLU A 171 -13.91 -3.35 -14.62
C GLU A 171 -14.66 -3.75 -15.91
N PRO A 172 -14.77 -5.06 -16.22
CA PRO A 172 -15.59 -5.55 -17.32
C PRO A 172 -17.00 -4.97 -17.32
N GLY A 173 -17.44 -4.43 -18.47
CA GLY A 173 -18.79 -3.92 -18.69
C GLY A 173 -19.13 -2.62 -17.94
N CYS A 174 -18.15 -1.95 -17.32
CA CYS A 174 -18.36 -0.69 -16.61
C CYS A 174 -17.62 0.47 -17.32
N PRO A 175 -18.32 1.28 -18.14
CA PRO A 175 -17.73 2.47 -18.75
C PRO A 175 -17.33 3.50 -17.69
N LEU A 176 -16.19 4.17 -17.91
CA LEU A 176 -15.65 5.20 -17.03
C LEU A 176 -15.14 6.37 -17.86
N GLU A 177 -15.45 7.60 -17.43
CA GLU A 177 -14.83 8.80 -17.99
C GLU A 177 -13.47 9.04 -17.33
N VAL A 178 -12.45 9.28 -18.15
CA VAL A 178 -11.09 9.59 -17.69
C VAL A 178 -10.58 10.87 -18.33
N GLU A 179 -9.73 11.57 -17.59
CA GLU A 179 -9.01 12.74 -18.07
C GLU A 179 -7.63 12.35 -18.57
N LEU A 180 -7.27 12.85 -19.74
CA LEU A 180 -5.96 12.67 -20.36
C LEU A 180 -5.26 14.01 -20.52
N VAL A 181 -3.95 14.02 -20.27
CA VAL A 181 -3.05 15.16 -20.52
C VAL A 181 -1.93 14.77 -21.47
N PRO A 182 -1.37 15.71 -22.25
CA PRO A 182 -0.26 15.42 -23.15
C PRO A 182 0.95 14.83 -22.42
N ILE A 183 1.60 13.85 -23.04
CA ILE A 183 2.95 13.43 -22.67
C ILE A 183 3.89 14.62 -22.92
N GLU A 184 4.79 14.89 -21.99
CA GLU A 184 5.72 16.01 -22.10
C GLU A 184 7.16 15.54 -22.38
N GLY A 185 8.13 16.43 -22.17
CA GLY A 185 9.54 16.17 -22.44
C GLY A 185 9.81 16.07 -23.94
N ARG A 186 10.62 15.09 -24.36
CA ARG A 186 10.96 14.89 -25.77
C ARG A 186 9.83 14.25 -26.59
N ARG A 187 8.73 13.86 -25.95
CA ARG A 187 7.55 13.23 -26.59
C ARG A 187 7.95 12.05 -27.48
N VAL A 188 8.70 11.11 -26.89
CA VAL A 188 9.16 9.87 -27.54
C VAL A 188 8.60 8.67 -26.79
N VAL A 189 7.86 7.82 -27.50
CA VAL A 189 7.28 6.57 -27.01
C VAL A 189 7.92 5.41 -27.76
N ALA A 190 9.03 4.90 -27.23
CA ALA A 190 9.87 3.91 -27.93
C ALA A 190 9.46 2.43 -27.68
N GLY A 191 8.61 2.15 -26.69
CA GLY A 191 8.26 0.80 -26.24
C GLY A 191 6.75 0.57 -26.17
N LEU A 192 6.29 0.07 -25.01
CA LEU A 192 4.88 -0.25 -24.77
C LEU A 192 4.38 -1.38 -25.69
N ARG A 193 3.46 -1.08 -26.61
CA ARG A 193 3.01 -2.03 -27.64
C ARG A 193 3.77 -1.84 -28.96
N GLY A 194 4.59 -0.81 -29.07
CA GLY A 194 5.36 -0.49 -30.27
C GLY A 194 4.52 0.11 -31.40
N GLU A 195 3.30 0.57 -31.10
CA GLU A 195 2.39 1.10 -32.12
C GLU A 195 2.83 2.49 -32.61
N VAL A 196 3.53 3.25 -31.75
CA VAL A 196 4.24 4.48 -32.15
C VAL A 196 5.72 4.20 -32.41
N GLY A 197 6.42 3.56 -31.47
CA GLY A 197 7.81 3.14 -31.62
C GLY A 197 8.81 4.29 -31.87
N GLY A 198 8.50 5.53 -31.44
CA GLY A 198 9.31 6.70 -31.81
C GLY A 198 8.77 8.04 -31.31
N ARG A 199 9.11 9.12 -32.03
CA ARG A 199 8.67 10.49 -31.72
C ARG A 199 7.18 10.64 -32.06
N LEU A 200 6.44 11.36 -31.21
CA LEU A 200 5.01 11.63 -31.41
C LEU A 200 4.74 12.75 -32.42
N ASP A 201 5.65 13.71 -32.55
CA ASP A 201 5.47 14.93 -33.38
C ASP A 201 6.50 14.98 -34.53
N ALA A 202 6.53 13.94 -35.38
CA ALA A 202 7.45 13.85 -36.51
C ALA A 202 6.97 14.65 -37.74
#